data_AF-F6B8V9-F1
#
_entry.id   AF-F6B8V9-F1
#
_cell.length_a   1.000
_cell.length_b   1.000
_cell.length_c   1.000
_cell.angle_alpha   90.00
_cell.angle_beta   90.00
_cell.angle_gamma   90.00
#
_symmetry.space_group_name_H-M   'P 1'
#
loop_
_entity.id
_entity.type
_entity.pdbx_description
1 polymer ?
#
loop_
_entity_poly.entity_id
_entity_poly.type
_entity_poly.pdbx_seq_one_letter_code
_entity_poly.pdbx_strand_id
1 'polypeptide(L)' 'MPKLKQKDIINNTFKMAFDQETQRKAKYAFLSNTTKDKRLKKMFKLFEKTAQSHLAEIEQEMIKLDIK' A
#
# COMPACT_ATOMS: atom_id res chain seq x y z
N MET A 1 -30.18 -9.75 -0.83
CA MET A 1 -28.79 -9.24 -0.69
C MET A 1 -28.72 -7.88 -1.35
N PRO A 2 -28.30 -6.81 -0.66
CA PRO A 2 -28.13 -5.52 -1.32
C PRO A 2 -27.02 -5.67 -2.37
N LYS A 3 -27.34 -5.38 -3.64
CA LYS A 3 -26.33 -5.30 -4.69
C LYS A 3 -25.47 -4.08 -4.37
N LEU A 4 -24.22 -4.31 -3.96
CA LEU A 4 -23.24 -3.23 -3.82
C LEU A 4 -23.20 -2.45 -5.12
N LYS A 5 -23.31 -1.12 -5.04
CA LYS A 5 -23.14 -0.30 -6.24
C LYS A 5 -21.69 -0.42 -6.68
N GLN A 6 -21.45 -0.29 -7.98
CA GLN A 6 -20.10 -0.34 -8.54
C GLN A 6 -19.13 0.62 -7.83
N LYS A 7 -19.62 1.81 -7.43
CA LYS A 7 -18.86 2.79 -6.63
C LYS A 7 -18.43 2.24 -5.26
N ASP A 8 -19.28 1.47 -4.58
CA ASP A 8 -18.98 0.90 -3.26
C ASP A 8 -17.92 -0.20 -3.37
N ILE A 9 -17.96 -1.00 -4.43
CA ILE A 9 -16.96 -2.03 -4.72
C ILE A 9 -15.60 -1.38 -4.98
N ILE A 10 -15.57 -0.34 -5.82
CA ILE A 10 -14.36 0.41 -6.14
C ILE A 10 -13.78 1.05 -4.88
N ASN A 11 -14.60 1.76 -4.10
CA ASN A 11 -14.19 2.38 -2.84
C ASN A 11 -13.55 1.34 -1.89
N ASN A 12 -14.24 0.23 -1.63
CA ASN A 12 -13.71 -0.80 -0.75
C ASN A 12 -12.40 -1.40 -1.28
N THR A 13 -12.27 -1.58 -2.59
CA THR A 13 -11.05 -2.09 -3.22
C THR A 13 -9.87 -1.14 -3.01
N PHE A 14 -10.06 0.16 -3.24
CA PHE A 14 -9.02 1.16 -3.04
C PHE A 14 -8.60 1.27 -1.56
N LYS A 15 -9.55 1.22 -0.63
CA LYS A 15 -9.26 1.18 0.82
C LYS A 15 -8.44 -0.04 1.21
N MET A 16 -8.85 -1.22 0.75
CA MET A 16 -8.10 -2.45 1.01
C MET A 16 -6.68 -2.39 0.44
N ALA A 17 -6.51 -1.84 -0.77
CA ALA A 17 -5.20 -1.68 -1.39
C ALA A 17 -4.32 -0.70 -0.59
N PHE A 18 -4.89 0.44 -0.17
CA PHE A 18 -4.20 1.43 0.66
C PHE A 18 -3.72 0.84 1.99
N ASP A 19 -4.60 0.13 2.70
CA ASP A 19 -4.27 -0.50 3.98
C ASP A 19 -3.17 -1.57 3.81
N GLN A 20 -3.27 -2.39 2.76
CA GLN A 20 -2.28 -3.41 2.46
C GLN A 20 -0.90 -2.82 2.16
N GLU A 21 -0.83 -1.77 1.32
CA GLU A 21 0.45 -1.13 0.99
C GLU A 21 1.03 -0.38 2.20
N THR A 22 0.18 0.18 3.07
CA THR A 22 0.61 0.77 4.35
C THR A 22 1.26 -0.28 5.25
N GLN A 23 0.62 -1.45 5.39
CA GLN A 23 1.18 -2.56 6.16
C GLN A 23 2.47 -3.10 5.55
N ARG A 24 2.55 -3.22 4.22
CA ARG A 24 3.76 -3.66 3.51
C ARG A 24 4.92 -2.69 3.75
N LYS A 25 4.68 -1.39 3.60
CA LYS A 25 5.68 -0.36 3.86
C LYS A 25 6.23 -0.49 5.29
N ALA A 26 5.35 -0.55 6.29
CA ALA A 26 5.76 -0.71 7.69
C ALA A 26 6.56 -2.01 7.93
N LYS A 27 6.10 -3.13 7.36
CA LYS A 27 6.77 -4.43 7.44
C LYS A 27 8.18 -4.38 6.87
N TYR A 28 8.36 -3.82 5.67
CA TYR A 28 9.67 -3.78 5.03
C TYR A 28 10.61 -2.75 5.67
N ALA A 29 10.08 -1.62 6.17
CA ALA A 29 10.83 -0.68 6.98
C ALA A 29 11.40 -1.37 8.22
N PHE A 30 10.55 -2.11 8.97
CA PHE A 30 10.97 -2.89 10.13
C PHE A 30 12.05 -3.92 9.77
N LEU A 31 11.82 -4.73 8.74
CA LEU A 31 12.78 -5.76 8.31
C LEU A 31 14.12 -5.16 7.86
N SER A 32 14.12 -4.01 7.19
CA SER A 32 15.36 -3.35 6.77
C SER A 32 16.17 -2.80 7.95
N ASN A 33 15.50 -2.46 9.05
CA ASN A 33 16.12 -1.95 10.28
C ASN A 33 16.67 -3.08 11.16
N THR A 34 16.00 -4.23 11.21
CA THR A 34 16.40 -5.36 12.08
C THR A 34 17.38 -6.32 11.42
N THR A 35 17.44 -6.37 10.08
CA THR A 35 18.31 -7.29 9.36
C THR A 35 19.78 -6.83 9.34
N LYS A 36 20.69 -7.72 9.74
CA LYS A 36 22.15 -7.48 9.73
C LYS A 36 22.78 -7.71 8.34
N ASP A 37 22.20 -8.60 7.54
CA ASP A 37 22.67 -8.88 6.18
C ASP A 37 22.47 -7.67 5.25
N LYS A 38 23.56 -7.18 4.65
CA LYS A 38 23.56 -5.97 3.81
C LYS A 38 22.72 -6.13 2.54
N ARG A 39 22.71 -7.32 1.93
CA ARG A 39 21.95 -7.59 0.69
C ARG A 39 20.46 -7.59 0.97
N LEU A 40 20.03 -8.30 2.03
CA LEU A 40 18.65 -8.33 2.48
C LEU A 40 18.16 -6.94 2.93
N LYS A 41 18.99 -6.18 3.65
CA LYS A 41 18.67 -4.80 4.02
C LYS A 41 18.40 -3.92 2.80
N LYS A 42 19.22 -4.02 1.75
CA LYS A 42 19.01 -3.28 0.49
C LYS A 42 17.71 -3.71 -0.19
N MET A 43 17.42 -5.01 -0.20
CA MET A 43 16.19 -5.56 -0.78
C MET A 43 14.94 -5.08 -0.03
N PHE A 44 14.94 -5.11 1.30
CA PHE A 44 13.80 -4.61 2.09
C PHE A 44 13.61 -3.10 1.94
N LYS A 45 14.68 -2.31 1.85
CA LYS A 45 14.57 -0.88 1.53
C LYS A 45 13.98 -0.62 0.15
N LEU A 46 14.27 -1.48 -0.83
CA LEU A 46 13.66 -1.38 -2.15
C LEU A 46 12.15 -1.64 -2.04
N PHE A 47 11.73 -2.70 -1.35
CA PHE A 47 10.31 -3.01 -1.15
C PHE A 47 9.56 -1.94 -0.37
N GLU A 48 10.17 -1.36 0.65
CA GLU A 48 9.61 -0.20 1.38
C GLU A 48 9.35 0.98 0.44
N LYS A 49 10.32 1.32 -0.42
CA LYS A 49 10.17 2.40 -1.40
C LYS A 49 9.10 2.10 -2.43
N THR A 50 9.03 0.87 -2.94
CA THR A 50 8.00 0.44 -3.86
C THR A 50 6.60 0.57 -3.24
N ALA A 51 6.42 0.11 -2.00
CA ALA A 51 5.15 0.25 -1.28
C ALA A 51 4.79 1.73 -1.06
N GLN A 52 5.77 2.59 -0.78
CA GLN A 52 5.55 4.04 -0.70
C GLN A 52 5.10 4.65 -2.04
N SER A 53 5.68 4.23 -3.17
CA SER A 53 5.23 4.68 -4.49
C SER A 53 3.80 4.22 -4.80
N HIS A 54 3.47 2.96 -4.50
CA HIS A 54 2.10 2.46 -4.69
C HIS A 54 1.09 3.23 -3.83
N LEU A 55 1.43 3.58 -2.58
CA LEU A 55 0.56 4.41 -1.74
C LEU A 55 0.27 5.76 -2.39
N ALA A 56 1.29 6.43 -2.92
CA ALA A 56 1.11 7.71 -3.59
C ALA A 56 0.22 7.60 -4.85
N GLU A 57 0.37 6.53 -5.64
CA GLU A 57 -0.48 6.26 -6.79
C GLU A 57 -1.93 5.97 -6.37
N ILE A 58 -2.12 5.16 -5.33
CA ILE A 58 -3.44 4.84 -4.77
C ILE A 58 -4.12 6.11 -4.23
N GLU A 59 -3.41 6.95 -3.49
CA GLU A 59 -3.94 8.23 -2.98
C GLU A 59 -4.36 9.15 -4.12
N GLN A 60 -3.56 9.26 -5.18
CA GLN A 60 -3.90 10.07 -6.35
C GLN A 60 -5.18 9.58 -7.03
N GLU A 61 -5.33 8.26 -7.22
CA GLU A 61 -6.53 7.69 -7.82
C GLU A 61 -7.75 7.81 -6.89
N MET A 62 -7.58 7.65 -5.58
CA MET A 62 -8.65 7.89 -4.61
C MET A 62 -9.17 9.33 -4.66
N ILE A 63 -8.27 10.32 -4.75
CA ILE A 63 -8.65 11.73 -4.92
C ILE A 63 -9.43 11.94 -6.22
N LYS A 64 -8.95 11.39 -7.35
CA LYS A 64 -9.62 11.52 -8.66
C LYS A 64 -11.03 10.93 -8.66
N LEU A 65 -11.23 9.83 -7.94
CA LEU A 65 -12.49 9.09 -7.90
C LEU A 65 -13.43 9.57 -6.78
N ASP A 66 -13.06 10.63 -6.03
CA ASP A 66 -13.79 11.11 -4.85
C ASP A 66 -14.07 9.97 -3.84
N ILE A 67 -13.03 9.17 -3.60
CA ILE A 67 -13.01 8.07 -2.64
C ILE A 67 -12.36 8.58 -1.35
N LYS A 68 -13.14 8.57 -0.26
CA LYS A 68 -12.69 8.87 1.10
C LYS A 68 -12.36 7.60 1.85
#